data_AF-A0A8T5PXX8-F1
#
_entry.id   AF-A0A8T5PXX8-F1
#
_cell.length_a   1.000
_cell.length_b   1.000
_cell.length_c   1.000
_cell.angle_alpha   90.00
_cell.angle_beta   90.00
_cell.angle_gamma   90.00
#
_symmetry.space_group_name_H-M   'P 1'
#
loop_
_entity.id
_entity.type
_entity.pdbx_description
1 polymer ?
#
loop_
_entity_poly.entity_id
_entity_poly.type
_entity_poly.pdbx_seq_one_letter_code
_entity_poly.pdbx_strand_id
1 'polypeptide(L)'
;MITRPAWRHWRVHHKGRWVSIDRQVKNEQELFEAIPFDLDETDIYYSTSCFLEPQSVSKPSPSDVILGHDFVIDIDEDFSLEGLETARLKAIELVNRLDYKLKYIAFTGSKGFVLVYENPLKLPKDHKKRARFIKQHRQNQIKVIEGVDKITTSDPYRIIRLPGSVNTKTGYRCTIISKELLLEPITELLAHIPYITKERPAICLTKGEGELHRGIDEVLPPPAKQIGVGECSGRNSQPPFFSSAVVGTKDRSVLLMRWDKYWPYSHVKSKLNTAIKRYKLGDVYCFETEKDWYCIGLKTFQRKRLAKILRYLRCKNTYRGQIPLDMEYIEKIEGKDTNSYVSRGHERLVSILSHTYIENKNSHGRMVLGVMKNG
;
A
#
# COMPACT_ATOMS: atom_id res chain seq x y z
N MET A 1 2.86 -22.19 1.96
CA MET A 1 2.52 -20.79 2.31
C MET A 1 3.05 -20.46 3.71
N ILE A 2 3.17 -19.18 4.10
CA ILE A 2 3.86 -18.74 5.33
C ILE A 2 3.39 -19.56 6.55
N THR A 3 4.33 -20.21 7.23
CA THR A 3 4.01 -21.03 8.39
C THR A 3 3.97 -20.16 9.64
N ARG A 4 2.99 -20.45 10.51
CA ARG A 4 2.86 -19.84 11.84
C ARG A 4 2.77 -18.30 11.79
N PRO A 5 1.87 -17.69 10.97
CA PRO A 5 1.78 -16.23 10.81
C PRO A 5 1.60 -15.49 12.13
N ALA A 6 0.85 -16.08 13.08
CA ALA A 6 0.66 -15.55 14.43
C ALA A 6 1.98 -15.30 15.18
N TRP A 7 3.05 -16.01 14.83
CA TRP A 7 4.33 -15.89 15.53
C TRP A 7 5.35 -15.12 14.70
N ARG A 8 4.97 -14.52 13.57
CA ARG A 8 5.86 -13.72 12.72
C ARG A 8 5.83 -12.26 13.12
N HIS A 9 7.00 -11.64 13.16
CA HIS A 9 7.11 -10.18 13.25
C HIS A 9 6.88 -9.58 11.87
N TRP A 10 5.99 -8.60 11.78
CA TRP A 10 5.59 -7.96 10.53
C TRP A 10 6.06 -6.51 10.48
N ARG A 11 6.59 -6.10 9.33
CA ARG A 11 7.01 -4.72 9.09
C ARG A 11 6.50 -4.22 7.76
N VAL A 12 6.24 -2.93 7.72
CA VAL A 12 5.81 -2.20 6.54
C VAL A 12 6.82 -1.09 6.30
N HIS A 13 7.29 -0.97 5.06
CA HIS A 13 8.11 0.18 4.66
C HIS A 13 7.26 1.12 3.79
N HIS A 14 7.09 2.35 4.26
CA HIS A 14 6.27 3.37 3.63
C HIS A 14 6.93 4.74 3.70
N LYS A 15 7.03 5.45 2.57
CA LYS A 15 7.59 6.81 2.50
C LYS A 15 8.94 6.94 3.24
N GLY A 16 9.82 5.96 3.04
CA GLY A 16 11.15 5.92 3.64
C GLY A 16 11.17 5.57 5.14
N ARG A 17 10.04 5.16 5.72
CA ARG A 17 9.95 4.79 7.14
C ARG A 17 9.54 3.34 7.31
N TRP A 18 10.21 2.69 8.25
CA TRP A 18 9.83 1.36 8.70
C TRP A 18 8.86 1.45 9.86
N VAL A 19 7.74 0.75 9.74
CA VAL A 19 6.70 0.64 10.76
C VAL A 19 6.51 -0.84 11.10
N SER A 20 6.57 -1.18 12.37
CA SER A 20 6.22 -2.53 12.84
C SER A 20 4.73 -2.64 13.08
N ILE A 21 4.14 -3.80 12.79
CA ILE A 21 2.76 -4.09 13.20
C ILE A 21 2.76 -4.36 14.70
N ASP A 22 1.94 -3.60 15.42
CA ASP A 22 1.89 -3.56 16.89
C ASP A 22 1.02 -4.67 17.51
N ARG A 23 0.54 -5.60 16.69
CA ARG A 23 -0.31 -6.72 17.11
C ARG A 23 0.09 -8.03 16.46
N GLN A 24 -0.33 -9.12 17.10
CA GLN A 24 -0.24 -10.45 16.52
C GLN A 24 -1.20 -10.57 15.32
N VAL A 25 -0.73 -11.20 14.24
CA VAL A 25 -1.50 -11.40 12.99
C VAL A 25 -1.62 -12.89 12.71
N LYS A 26 -2.81 -13.45 12.85
CA LYS A 26 -3.03 -14.91 12.76
C LYS A 26 -3.38 -15.39 11.36
N ASN A 27 -3.86 -14.51 10.50
CA ASN A 27 -4.31 -14.83 9.16
C ASN A 27 -4.18 -13.60 8.24
N GLU A 28 -4.46 -13.81 6.96
CA GLU A 28 -4.39 -12.79 5.92
C GLU A 28 -5.36 -11.62 6.16
N GLN A 29 -6.58 -11.90 6.63
CA GLN A 29 -7.56 -10.84 6.93
C GLN A 29 -7.06 -9.93 8.06
N GLU A 30 -6.53 -10.51 9.13
CA GLU A 30 -5.93 -9.74 10.23
C GLU A 30 -4.70 -8.94 9.75
N LEU A 31 -3.93 -9.46 8.79
CA LEU A 31 -2.82 -8.73 8.21
C LEU A 31 -3.32 -7.48 7.48
N PHE A 32 -4.29 -7.65 6.57
CA PHE A 32 -4.90 -6.51 5.85
C PHE A 32 -5.50 -5.47 6.78
N GLU A 33 -6.15 -5.90 7.86
CA GLU A 33 -6.70 -4.99 8.86
C GLU A 33 -5.63 -4.27 9.69
N ALA A 34 -4.46 -4.88 9.85
CA ALA A 34 -3.35 -4.36 10.63
C ALA A 34 -2.52 -3.32 9.86
N ILE A 35 -2.51 -3.39 8.53
CA ILE A 35 -1.82 -2.43 7.67
C ILE A 35 -2.64 -1.14 7.60
N PRO A 36 -2.11 0.01 8.04
CA PRO A 36 -2.83 1.27 7.94
C PRO A 36 -3.25 1.62 6.51
N PHE A 37 -4.48 2.12 6.34
CA PHE A 37 -5.11 2.39 5.04
C PHE A 37 -4.44 3.52 4.23
N ASP A 38 -3.60 4.35 4.84
CA ASP A 38 -2.82 5.39 4.14
C ASP A 38 -1.53 4.87 3.49
N LEU A 39 -1.39 3.55 3.41
CA LEU A 39 -0.20 2.81 2.99
C LEU A 39 -0.44 1.99 1.72
N ASP A 40 -1.30 2.49 0.82
CA ASP A 40 -1.72 1.82 -0.44
C ASP A 40 -0.55 1.41 -1.36
N GLU A 41 0.64 1.94 -1.13
CA GLU A 41 1.90 1.56 -1.77
C GLU A 41 2.92 1.19 -0.71
N THR A 42 2.87 -0.06 -0.23
CA THR A 42 3.82 -0.50 0.78
C THR A 42 4.48 -1.82 0.53
N ASP A 43 5.78 -1.80 0.78
CA ASP A 43 6.58 -2.99 0.89
C ASP A 43 6.23 -3.66 2.23
N ILE A 44 5.62 -4.84 2.17
CA ILE A 44 5.28 -5.61 3.36
C ILE A 44 6.32 -6.69 3.56
N TYR A 45 6.78 -6.86 4.79
CA TYR A 45 7.80 -7.83 5.17
C TYR A 45 7.39 -8.60 6.42
N TYR A 46 7.97 -9.79 6.57
CA TYR A 46 7.82 -10.59 7.77
C TYR A 46 9.14 -11.28 8.13
N SER A 47 9.30 -11.63 9.41
CA SER A 47 10.52 -12.25 9.92
C SER A 47 10.69 -13.70 9.47
N THR A 48 11.93 -14.09 9.19
CA THR A 48 12.30 -15.49 8.92
C THR A 48 12.25 -16.37 10.16
N SER A 49 12.34 -15.79 11.35
CA SER A 49 12.09 -16.46 12.65
C SER A 49 10.66 -16.24 13.14
N CYS A 50 10.21 -17.13 14.01
CA CYS A 50 8.99 -17.01 14.79
C CYS A 50 9.33 -16.57 16.21
N PHE A 51 8.57 -15.66 16.80
CA PHE A 51 8.77 -15.10 18.13
C PHE A 51 7.54 -15.31 19.00
N LEU A 52 7.72 -15.41 20.32
CA LEU A 52 6.62 -15.48 21.29
C LEU A 52 5.82 -14.17 21.31
N GLU A 53 6.51 -13.03 21.27
CA GLU A 53 5.92 -11.69 21.23
C GLU A 53 6.36 -10.96 19.96
N PRO A 54 5.83 -11.34 18.78
CA PRO A 54 6.31 -10.81 17.51
C PRO A 54 6.15 -9.30 17.36
N GLN A 55 5.17 -8.68 18.02
CA GLN A 55 4.92 -7.24 18.00
C GLN A 55 6.00 -6.43 18.76
N SER A 56 6.69 -7.05 19.71
CA SER A 56 7.69 -6.39 20.57
C SER A 56 9.09 -6.40 19.93
N VAL A 57 9.28 -7.18 18.86
CA VAL A 57 10.56 -7.30 18.16
C VAL A 57 10.86 -5.99 17.43
N SER A 58 11.94 -5.32 17.81
CA SER A 58 12.38 -4.08 17.17
C SER A 58 13.87 -4.10 16.86
N LYS A 59 14.68 -4.41 17.88
CA LYS A 59 16.10 -4.73 17.78
C LYS A 59 16.34 -6.06 18.49
N PRO A 60 17.36 -6.84 18.07
CA PRO A 60 17.72 -8.08 18.74
C PRO A 60 17.88 -7.87 20.25
N SER A 61 17.03 -8.52 21.03
CA SER A 61 17.01 -8.40 22.49
C SER A 61 17.14 -9.78 23.16
N PRO A 62 17.80 -9.88 24.32
CA PRO A 62 17.79 -11.10 25.14
C PRO A 62 16.39 -11.53 25.58
N SER A 63 15.41 -10.61 25.59
CA SER A 63 14.01 -10.89 25.89
C SER A 63 13.27 -11.58 24.73
N ASP A 64 13.81 -11.54 23.52
CA ASP A 64 13.15 -12.11 22.35
C ASP A 64 13.21 -13.63 22.40
N VAL A 65 12.04 -14.25 22.56
CA VAL A 65 11.92 -15.72 22.61
C VAL A 65 11.61 -16.24 21.20
N ILE A 66 12.63 -16.77 20.52
CA ILE A 66 12.45 -17.43 19.22
C ILE A 66 11.80 -18.82 19.40
N LEU A 67 10.72 -19.08 18.69
CA LEU A 67 9.92 -20.33 18.74
C LEU A 67 10.19 -21.29 17.58
N GLY A 68 10.91 -20.85 16.56
CA GLY A 68 11.17 -21.58 15.32
C GLY A 68 11.70 -20.64 14.26
N HIS A 69 12.17 -21.16 13.14
CA HIS A 69 12.59 -20.34 12.01
C HIS A 69 12.54 -21.12 10.71
N ASP A 70 12.45 -20.38 9.61
CA ASP A 70 12.76 -20.91 8.28
C ASP A 70 14.26 -20.75 7.99
N PHE A 71 14.78 -21.54 7.06
CA PHE A 71 16.08 -21.27 6.44
C PHE A 71 15.82 -20.53 5.13
N VAL A 72 16.39 -19.34 4.99
CA VAL A 72 16.06 -18.42 3.90
C VAL A 72 17.34 -17.93 3.27
N ILE A 73 17.44 -18.03 1.95
CA ILE A 73 18.54 -17.50 1.16
C ILE A 73 17.99 -16.38 0.29
N ASP A 74 18.55 -15.19 0.47
CA ASP A 74 18.24 -13.98 -0.30
C ASP A 74 19.29 -13.85 -1.40
N ILE A 75 18.86 -13.83 -2.67
CA ILE A 75 19.73 -13.77 -3.84
C ILE A 75 19.43 -12.46 -4.55
N ASP A 76 20.34 -11.51 -4.41
CA ASP A 76 20.23 -10.19 -5.02
C ASP A 76 21.40 -9.96 -5.99
N GLU A 77 21.07 -9.38 -7.13
CA GLU A 77 22.00 -8.82 -8.11
C GLU A 77 21.55 -7.39 -8.48
N ASP A 78 22.03 -6.85 -9.59
CA ASP A 78 21.51 -5.59 -10.11
C ASP A 78 20.15 -5.76 -10.76
N PHE A 79 19.37 -4.67 -10.78
CA PHE A 79 18.06 -4.65 -11.43
C PHE A 79 18.21 -4.42 -12.94
N SER A 80 18.86 -5.37 -13.61
CA SER A 80 19.02 -5.46 -15.06
C SER A 80 18.68 -6.87 -15.53
N LEU A 81 18.43 -7.08 -16.83
CA LEU A 81 18.15 -8.42 -17.35
C LEU A 81 19.32 -9.38 -17.09
N GLU A 82 20.56 -8.94 -17.34
CA GLU A 82 21.76 -9.73 -17.03
C GLU A 82 21.90 -10.04 -15.53
N GLY A 83 21.65 -9.06 -14.67
CA GLY A 83 21.71 -9.24 -13.22
C GLY A 83 20.65 -10.22 -12.73
N LEU A 84 19.42 -10.07 -13.20
CA LEU A 84 18.32 -10.96 -12.85
C LEU A 84 18.50 -12.37 -13.40
N GLU A 85 19.07 -12.52 -14.61
CA GLU A 85 19.43 -13.82 -15.17
C GLU A 85 20.53 -14.49 -14.33
N THR A 86 21.53 -13.72 -13.89
CA THR A 86 22.56 -14.21 -12.96
C THR A 86 21.95 -14.69 -11.64
N ALA A 87 21.05 -13.90 -11.05
CA ALA A 87 20.34 -14.27 -9.83
C ALA A 87 19.47 -15.53 -10.03
N ARG A 88 18.84 -15.67 -11.21
CA ARG A 88 18.01 -16.83 -11.58
C ARG A 88 18.82 -18.11 -11.68
N LEU A 89 19.94 -18.09 -12.40
CA LEU A 89 20.84 -19.25 -12.54
C LEU A 89 21.37 -19.72 -11.19
N LYS A 90 21.75 -18.77 -10.33
CA LYS A 90 22.18 -19.05 -8.96
C LYS A 90 21.04 -19.64 -8.10
N ALA A 91 19.82 -19.16 -8.26
CA ALA A 91 18.66 -19.75 -7.60
C ALA A 91 18.45 -21.22 -8.02
N ILE A 92 18.59 -21.53 -9.31
CA ILE A 92 18.49 -22.90 -9.84
C ILE A 92 19.57 -23.79 -9.22
N GLU A 93 20.82 -23.34 -9.23
CA GLU A 93 21.96 -24.08 -8.66
C GLU A 93 21.70 -24.42 -7.19
N LEU A 94 21.25 -23.43 -6.40
CA LEU A 94 20.99 -23.61 -4.97
C LEU A 94 19.80 -24.54 -4.71
N VAL A 95 18.73 -24.45 -5.49
CA VAL A 95 17.57 -25.34 -5.38
C VAL A 95 17.95 -26.79 -5.65
N ASN A 96 18.87 -27.03 -6.59
CA ASN A 96 19.30 -28.38 -6.95
C ASN A 96 20.34 -28.95 -5.98
N ARG A 97 21.20 -28.10 -5.42
CA ARG A 97 22.28 -28.51 -4.51
C ARG A 97 21.81 -28.75 -3.08
N LEU A 98 20.80 -28.03 -2.61
CA LEU A 98 20.35 -28.07 -1.22
C LEU A 98 19.33 -29.17 -0.99
N ASP A 99 19.74 -30.19 -0.23
CA ASP A 99 18.85 -31.25 0.26
C ASP A 99 18.04 -30.82 1.49
N TYR A 100 17.33 -29.69 1.35
CA TYR A 100 16.36 -29.22 2.33
C TYR A 100 14.98 -29.17 1.69
N LYS A 101 13.95 -29.41 2.51
CA LYS A 101 12.58 -29.31 2.04
C LYS A 101 12.23 -27.87 1.68
N LEU A 102 12.25 -27.57 0.39
CA LEU A 102 11.88 -26.27 -0.16
C LEU A 102 10.40 -26.01 0.07
N LYS A 103 10.07 -24.87 0.70
CA LYS A 103 8.68 -24.43 0.91
C LYS A 103 8.18 -23.67 -0.30
N TYR A 104 8.98 -22.74 -0.81
CA TYR A 104 8.70 -21.98 -2.03
C TYR A 104 9.91 -21.17 -2.48
N ILE A 105 9.82 -20.71 -3.73
CA ILE A 105 10.74 -19.76 -4.38
C ILE A 105 9.90 -18.51 -4.67
N ALA A 106 10.45 -17.32 -4.46
CA ALA A 106 9.76 -16.10 -4.88
C ALA A 106 10.71 -15.11 -5.56
N PHE A 107 10.23 -14.53 -6.66
CA PHE A 107 10.82 -13.32 -7.22
C PHE A 107 10.46 -12.14 -6.30
N THR A 108 11.45 -11.35 -5.87
CA THR A 108 11.28 -10.30 -4.85
C THR A 108 10.58 -9.04 -5.37
N GLY A 109 10.26 -9.00 -6.66
CA GLY A 109 9.74 -7.81 -7.34
C GLY A 109 10.82 -6.81 -7.71
N SER A 110 12.10 -7.07 -7.44
CA SER A 110 13.19 -6.20 -7.86
C SER A 110 14.42 -7.03 -8.18
N LYS A 111 15.45 -7.01 -7.33
CA LYS A 111 16.83 -7.42 -7.63
C LYS A 111 17.11 -8.92 -7.67
N GLY A 112 16.12 -9.79 -7.44
CA GLY A 112 16.36 -11.22 -7.53
C GLY A 112 15.31 -12.08 -6.83
N PHE A 113 15.78 -13.11 -6.12
CA PHE A 113 14.96 -14.23 -5.67
C PHE A 113 15.20 -14.57 -4.20
N VAL A 114 14.16 -15.07 -3.54
CA VAL A 114 14.27 -15.64 -2.20
C VAL A 114 13.90 -17.12 -2.24
N LEU A 115 14.77 -17.94 -1.66
CA LEU A 115 14.55 -19.37 -1.48
C LEU A 115 14.20 -19.63 -0.01
N VAL A 116 13.04 -20.22 0.24
CA VAL A 116 12.58 -20.49 1.61
C VAL A 116 12.45 -21.98 1.83
N TYR A 117 13.22 -22.49 2.77
CA TYR A 117 13.26 -23.89 3.16
C TYR A 117 12.65 -24.08 4.55
N GLU A 118 12.01 -25.23 4.76
CA GLU A 118 11.64 -25.70 6.08
C GLU A 118 12.91 -26.01 6.87
N ASN A 119 12.94 -25.61 8.14
CA ASN A 119 14.03 -25.98 9.03
C ASN A 119 13.48 -26.76 10.24
N PRO A 120 13.68 -28.09 10.30
CA PRO A 120 13.19 -28.92 11.40
C PRO A 120 14.07 -28.84 12.66
N LEU A 121 15.09 -27.97 12.67
CA LEU A 121 16.07 -27.89 13.75
C LEU A 121 15.41 -27.63 15.12
N LYS A 122 15.67 -28.54 16.06
CA LYS A 122 15.23 -28.39 17.44
C LYS A 122 16.05 -27.30 18.12
N LEU A 123 15.35 -26.28 18.60
CA LEU A 123 15.97 -25.17 19.32
C LEU A 123 16.38 -25.58 20.75
N PRO A 124 17.46 -24.99 21.29
CA PRO A 124 17.84 -25.19 22.69
C PRO A 124 16.70 -24.88 23.66
N LYS A 125 16.64 -25.63 24.77
CA LYS A 125 15.65 -25.39 25.86
C LYS A 125 15.76 -23.97 26.40
N ASP A 126 16.98 -23.51 26.66
CA ASP A 126 17.28 -22.15 27.08
C ASP A 126 17.03 -21.15 25.93
N HIS A 127 15.99 -20.32 26.08
CA HIS A 127 15.57 -19.37 25.07
C HIS A 127 16.64 -18.32 24.75
N LYS A 128 17.47 -17.93 25.74
CA LYS A 128 18.51 -16.90 25.57
C LYS A 128 19.60 -17.32 24.60
N LYS A 129 19.78 -18.62 24.40
CA LYS A 129 20.80 -19.19 23.48
C LYS A 129 20.29 -19.36 22.05
N ARG A 130 18.96 -19.30 21.81
CA ARG A 130 18.36 -19.68 20.52
C ARG A 130 18.83 -18.81 19.36
N ALA A 131 18.88 -17.49 19.52
CA ALA A 131 19.32 -16.59 18.44
C ALA A 131 20.78 -16.87 18.02
N ARG A 132 21.69 -17.02 18.99
CA ARG A 132 23.09 -17.37 18.71
C ARG A 132 23.22 -18.74 18.05
N PHE A 133 22.46 -19.73 18.55
CA PHE A 133 22.43 -21.07 17.99
C PHE A 133 21.95 -21.09 16.53
N ILE A 134 20.85 -20.38 16.21
CA ILE A 134 20.34 -20.25 14.84
C ILE A 134 21.38 -19.59 13.94
N LYS A 135 22.00 -18.50 14.40
CA LYS A 135 23.05 -17.80 13.64
C LYS A 135 24.22 -18.74 13.31
N GLN A 136 24.74 -19.46 14.30
CA GLN A 136 25.84 -20.40 14.10
C GLN A 136 25.45 -21.56 13.18
N HIS A 137 24.24 -22.11 13.34
CA HIS A 137 23.73 -23.16 12.46
C HIS A 137 23.66 -22.69 11.01
N ARG A 138 23.04 -21.53 10.76
CA ARG A 138 22.97 -20.93 9.43
C ARG A 138 24.35 -20.62 8.86
N GLN A 139 25.29 -20.12 9.69
CA GLN A 139 26.69 -19.92 9.28
C GLN A 139 27.37 -21.20 8.82
N ASN A 140 27.10 -22.33 9.47
CA ASN A 140 27.65 -23.60 9.03
C ASN A 140 26.99 -24.10 7.73
N GLN A 141 25.68 -23.88 7.56
CA GLN A 141 24.97 -24.22 6.32
C GLN A 141 25.46 -23.40 5.11
N ILE A 142 25.73 -22.10 5.29
CA ILE A 142 26.16 -21.23 4.20
C ILE A 142 27.66 -21.31 3.90
N LYS A 143 28.49 -21.96 4.75
CA LYS A 143 29.93 -22.12 4.48
C LYS A 143 30.20 -22.89 3.19
N VAL A 144 29.33 -23.85 2.89
CA VAL A 144 29.42 -24.68 1.69
C VAL A 144 28.71 -24.04 0.49
N ILE A 145 28.16 -22.84 0.65
CA ILE A 145 27.38 -22.13 -0.37
C ILE A 145 28.15 -20.87 -0.80
N GLU A 146 28.65 -20.86 -2.03
CA GLU A 146 29.33 -19.71 -2.61
C GLU A 146 28.35 -18.63 -3.07
N GLY A 147 28.83 -17.38 -3.09
CA GLY A 147 28.07 -16.23 -3.61
C GLY A 147 26.93 -15.72 -2.73
N VAL A 148 26.59 -16.35 -1.61
CA VAL A 148 25.51 -15.87 -0.72
C VAL A 148 26.03 -14.87 0.32
N ASP A 149 25.29 -13.79 0.56
CA ASP A 149 25.61 -12.85 1.66
C ASP A 149 25.49 -13.57 3.01
N LYS A 150 26.65 -13.84 3.60
CA LYS A 150 26.76 -14.60 4.85
C LYS A 150 26.17 -13.86 6.05
N ILE A 151 26.27 -12.53 6.06
CA ILE A 151 25.79 -11.70 7.17
C ILE A 151 24.27 -11.73 7.17
N THR A 152 23.68 -11.39 6.03
CA THR A 152 22.22 -11.34 5.86
C THR A 152 21.58 -12.71 6.07
N THR A 153 22.13 -13.75 5.45
CA THR A 153 21.55 -15.10 5.48
C THR A 153 21.64 -15.72 6.88
N SER A 154 22.71 -15.43 7.63
CA SER A 154 22.86 -15.95 8.99
C SER A 154 22.04 -15.23 10.05
N ASP A 155 21.49 -14.05 9.77
CA ASP A 155 20.78 -13.24 10.77
C ASP A 155 19.42 -13.84 11.17
N PRO A 156 19.24 -14.31 12.42
CA PRO A 156 17.96 -14.85 12.89
C PRO A 156 16.82 -13.83 12.91
N TYR A 157 17.12 -12.52 12.89
CA TYR A 157 16.11 -11.45 12.87
C TYR A 157 15.79 -10.95 11.45
N ARG A 158 16.40 -11.56 10.42
CA ARG A 158 16.17 -11.16 9.03
C ARG A 158 14.68 -11.19 8.69
N ILE A 159 14.24 -10.16 7.99
CA ILE A 159 12.90 -10.05 7.39
C ILE A 159 13.00 -10.25 5.88
N ILE A 160 11.95 -10.80 5.28
CA ILE A 160 11.81 -10.96 3.84
C ILE A 160 10.46 -10.42 3.39
N ARG A 161 10.39 -10.04 2.11
CA ARG A 161 9.19 -9.45 1.52
C ARG A 161 8.08 -10.49 1.46
N LEU A 162 6.87 -10.07 1.82
CA LEU A 162 5.67 -10.89 1.74
C LEU A 162 5.33 -11.19 0.27
N PRO A 163 5.25 -12.47 -0.14
CA PRO A 163 4.69 -12.80 -1.44
C PRO A 163 3.25 -12.29 -1.57
N GLY A 164 2.93 -11.73 -2.74
CA GLY A 164 1.69 -11.02 -3.04
C GLY A 164 1.79 -9.50 -2.84
N SER A 165 2.74 -9.01 -2.03
CA SER A 165 2.97 -7.57 -1.84
C SER A 165 3.68 -6.94 -3.04
N VAL A 166 3.49 -5.64 -3.22
CA VAL A 166 4.13 -4.86 -4.28
C VAL A 166 5.51 -4.37 -3.82
N ASN A 167 6.48 -4.38 -4.72
CA ASN A 167 7.72 -3.63 -4.55
C ASN A 167 7.49 -2.19 -5.01
N THR A 168 7.51 -1.25 -4.08
CA THR A 168 7.19 0.16 -4.37
C THR A 168 8.19 0.83 -5.31
N LYS A 169 9.43 0.33 -5.39
CA LYS A 169 10.47 0.91 -6.25
C LYS A 169 10.29 0.56 -7.72
N THR A 170 9.73 -0.62 -7.99
CA THR A 170 9.65 -1.16 -9.35
C THR A 170 8.20 -1.32 -9.81
N GLY A 171 7.23 -1.46 -8.91
CA GLY A 171 5.82 -1.76 -9.26
C GLY A 171 5.53 -3.24 -9.49
N TYR A 172 6.53 -4.12 -9.52
CA TYR A 172 6.32 -5.57 -9.61
C TYR A 172 5.83 -6.16 -8.29
N ARG A 173 5.01 -7.20 -8.37
CA ARG A 173 4.61 -8.00 -7.21
C ARG A 173 5.69 -9.02 -6.85
N CYS A 174 5.95 -9.14 -5.55
CA CYS A 174 6.68 -10.29 -5.00
C CYS A 174 5.86 -11.55 -5.29
N THR A 175 6.37 -12.45 -6.11
CA THR A 175 5.57 -13.52 -6.71
C THR A 175 6.20 -14.86 -6.42
N ILE A 176 5.42 -15.79 -5.86
CA ILE A 176 5.85 -17.18 -5.74
C ILE A 176 5.91 -17.78 -7.14
N ILE A 177 7.05 -18.36 -7.48
CA ILE A 177 7.27 -19.01 -8.77
C ILE A 177 7.50 -20.50 -8.57
N SER A 178 7.11 -21.29 -9.57
CA SER A 178 7.36 -22.73 -9.56
C SER A 178 8.80 -23.02 -9.97
N LYS A 179 9.25 -24.28 -9.79
CA LYS A 179 10.57 -24.69 -10.26
C LYS A 179 10.67 -24.63 -11.77
N GLU A 180 9.59 -25.01 -12.45
CA GLU A 180 9.48 -25.00 -13.91
C GLU A 180 9.62 -23.58 -14.45
N LEU A 181 8.87 -22.62 -13.88
CA LEU A 181 8.96 -21.22 -14.27
C LEU A 181 10.34 -20.61 -13.96
N LEU A 182 11.02 -21.08 -12.91
CA LEU A 182 12.39 -20.63 -12.61
C LEU A 182 13.39 -21.07 -13.70
N LEU A 183 13.17 -22.21 -14.35
CA LEU A 183 14.04 -22.72 -15.42
C LEU A 183 13.94 -21.91 -16.72
N GLU A 184 12.80 -21.25 -16.95
CA GLU A 184 12.60 -20.37 -18.09
C GLU A 184 13.55 -19.15 -18.06
N PRO A 185 13.98 -18.63 -19.23
CA PRO A 185 14.75 -17.39 -19.31
C PRO A 185 14.08 -16.23 -18.55
N ILE A 186 14.86 -15.31 -17.99
CA ILE A 186 14.31 -14.22 -17.17
C ILE A 186 13.22 -13.40 -17.88
N THR A 187 13.32 -13.21 -19.19
CA THR A 187 12.32 -12.48 -19.98
C THR A 187 10.95 -13.17 -19.96
N GLU A 188 10.94 -14.49 -20.10
CA GLU A 188 9.72 -15.31 -20.04
C GLU A 188 9.19 -15.41 -18.62
N LEU A 189 10.07 -15.56 -17.62
CA LEU A 189 9.69 -15.52 -16.22
C LEU A 189 8.98 -14.20 -15.89
N LEU A 190 9.60 -13.06 -16.26
CA LEU A 190 9.04 -11.72 -16.03
C LEU A 190 7.72 -11.50 -16.78
N ALA A 191 7.49 -12.20 -17.90
CA ALA A 191 6.22 -12.18 -18.61
C ALA A 191 5.04 -12.57 -17.71
N HIS A 192 5.27 -13.46 -16.76
CA HIS A 192 4.27 -14.01 -15.84
C HIS A 192 4.16 -13.24 -14.50
N ILE A 193 5.06 -12.27 -14.24
CA ILE A 193 5.06 -11.53 -12.98
C ILE A 193 4.06 -10.37 -13.03
N PRO A 194 3.07 -10.30 -12.12
CA PRO A 194 2.13 -9.19 -12.08
C PRO A 194 2.80 -7.88 -11.67
N TYR A 195 2.28 -6.77 -12.17
CA TYR A 195 2.69 -5.41 -11.82
C TYR A 195 1.46 -4.50 -11.67
N ILE A 196 1.61 -3.39 -10.95
CA ILE A 196 0.48 -2.47 -10.65
C ILE A 196 0.50 -1.17 -11.45
N THR A 197 1.59 -0.90 -12.16
CA THR A 197 1.74 0.28 -13.03
C THR A 197 0.94 0.10 -14.31
N LYS A 198 0.57 1.21 -14.97
CA LYS A 198 -0.13 1.18 -16.26
C LYS A 198 0.66 0.44 -17.34
N GLU A 199 1.98 0.59 -17.30
CA GLU A 199 2.92 -0.05 -18.20
C GLU A 199 3.88 -0.94 -17.41
N ARG A 200 4.45 -1.94 -18.09
CA ARG A 200 5.43 -2.83 -17.45
C ARG A 200 6.66 -2.01 -17.05
N PRO A 201 7.19 -2.17 -15.83
CA PRO A 201 8.38 -1.45 -15.40
C PRO A 201 9.57 -1.76 -16.30
N ALA A 202 10.24 -0.72 -16.76
CA ALA A 202 11.44 -0.84 -17.59
C ALA A 202 12.58 -1.49 -16.78
N ILE A 203 13.30 -2.40 -17.43
CA ILE A 203 14.49 -3.07 -16.88
C ILE A 203 15.59 -2.87 -17.91
N CYS A 204 16.73 -2.32 -17.48
CA CYS A 204 17.89 -2.13 -18.34
C CYS A 204 18.44 -3.49 -18.78
N LEU A 205 19.06 -3.53 -19.97
CA LEU A 205 19.63 -4.77 -20.50
C LEU A 205 20.87 -5.18 -19.70
N THR A 206 21.81 -4.26 -19.52
CA THR A 206 23.17 -4.53 -19.03
C THR A 206 23.36 -4.20 -17.55
N LYS A 207 24.32 -4.87 -16.92
CA LYS A 207 24.74 -4.59 -15.54
C LYS A 207 25.41 -3.20 -15.43
N GLY A 208 25.03 -2.41 -14.41
CA GLY A 208 25.62 -1.09 -14.14
C GLY A 208 24.90 0.11 -14.77
N GLU A 209 24.08 -0.08 -15.81
CA GLU A 209 23.17 0.97 -16.32
C GLU A 209 21.93 1.13 -15.44
N GLY A 210 21.62 0.09 -14.64
CA GLY A 210 20.48 0.00 -13.74
C GLY A 210 20.74 0.53 -12.33
N GLU A 211 21.51 1.61 -12.16
CA GLU A 211 21.24 2.44 -10.98
C GLU A 211 19.79 2.87 -11.11
N LEU A 212 18.94 2.39 -10.19
CA LEU A 212 17.61 2.93 -9.99
C LEU A 212 17.80 4.42 -9.78
N HIS A 213 17.73 5.19 -10.87
CA HIS A 213 17.39 6.58 -10.82
C HIS A 213 16.16 6.59 -9.93
N ARG A 214 16.23 7.37 -8.85
CA ARG A 214 15.08 7.68 -8.00
C ARG A 214 14.06 8.43 -8.86
N GLY A 215 13.46 7.72 -9.80
CA GLY A 215 12.47 8.19 -10.76
C GLY A 215 11.08 8.09 -10.17
N ILE A 216 10.96 8.29 -8.85
CA ILE A 216 9.78 8.87 -8.20
C ILE A 216 10.27 9.70 -7.00
N ASP A 217 11.37 10.47 -7.16
CA ASP A 217 11.40 11.80 -6.57
C ASP A 217 10.66 12.72 -7.58
N GLU A 218 9.39 12.42 -7.88
CA GLU A 218 8.50 13.50 -8.28
C GLU A 218 8.40 14.39 -7.05
N VAL A 219 9.19 15.46 -7.13
CA VAL A 219 9.00 16.74 -6.47
C VAL A 219 7.53 16.86 -6.07
N LEU A 220 7.20 16.46 -4.83
CA LEU A 220 6.01 17.01 -4.21
C LEU A 220 6.29 18.51 -4.22
N PRO A 221 5.50 19.32 -4.96
CA PRO A 221 5.72 20.74 -4.94
C PRO A 221 5.71 21.17 -3.46
N PRO A 222 6.62 22.07 -3.05
CA PRO A 222 6.58 22.61 -1.69
C PRO A 222 5.15 23.08 -1.44
N PRO A 223 4.62 22.96 -0.21
CA PRO A 223 3.20 23.18 0.06
C PRO A 223 2.79 24.56 -0.45
N ALA A 224 2.21 24.59 -1.66
CA ALA A 224 1.77 25.81 -2.28
C ALA A 224 0.64 26.32 -1.41
N LYS A 225 0.81 27.54 -0.89
CA LYS A 225 -0.29 28.32 -0.31
C LYS A 225 -1.35 28.46 -1.41
N GLN A 226 -2.35 27.57 -1.46
CA GLN A 226 -3.45 27.71 -2.39
C GLN A 226 -4.49 28.67 -1.79
N ILE A 227 -4.40 29.91 -2.25
CA ILE A 227 -5.49 30.88 -2.28
C ILE A 227 -6.15 30.74 -3.66
N GLY A 228 -7.49 30.69 -3.69
CA GLY A 228 -8.27 31.27 -4.77
C GLY A 228 -8.75 30.34 -5.89
N VAL A 229 -10.01 30.56 -6.27
CA VAL A 229 -10.70 30.04 -7.46
C VAL A 229 -10.03 30.64 -8.71
N GLY A 230 -9.63 29.82 -9.68
CA GLY A 230 -9.05 30.29 -10.94
C GLY A 230 -10.09 30.32 -12.06
N GLU A 231 -10.36 31.51 -12.60
CA GLU A 231 -11.05 31.71 -13.88
C GLU A 231 -10.24 31.10 -15.03
N CYS A 232 -10.92 30.39 -15.93
CA CYS A 232 -10.33 29.87 -17.16
C CYS A 232 -10.39 30.91 -18.27
N SER A 233 -9.29 31.61 -18.52
CA SER A 233 -9.04 32.28 -19.80
C SER A 233 -7.67 31.88 -20.32
N GLY A 234 -7.62 30.81 -21.12
CA GLY A 234 -6.39 30.33 -21.77
C GLY A 234 -6.48 28.87 -22.20
N ARG A 235 -6.03 28.56 -23.42
CA ARG A 235 -6.21 27.30 -24.17
C ARG A 235 -5.52 26.04 -23.60
N ASN A 236 -5.38 25.89 -22.29
CA ASN A 236 -4.98 24.65 -21.62
C ASN A 236 -5.96 24.36 -20.47
N SER A 237 -7.12 23.80 -20.81
CA SER A 237 -8.18 23.49 -19.84
C SER A 237 -7.79 22.28 -19.00
N GLN A 238 -7.32 22.50 -17.77
CA GLN A 238 -7.39 21.44 -16.76
C GLN A 238 -8.88 21.20 -16.43
N PRO A 239 -9.30 19.94 -16.23
CA PRO A 239 -10.67 19.65 -15.84
C PRO A 239 -10.98 20.35 -14.50
N PRO A 240 -12.19 20.93 -14.33
CA PRO A 240 -12.58 21.50 -13.06
C PRO A 240 -12.54 20.43 -11.95
N PHE A 241 -12.06 20.80 -10.77
CA PHE A 241 -11.92 19.88 -9.63
C PHE A 241 -12.48 20.50 -8.36
N PHE A 242 -13.05 19.66 -7.48
CA PHE A 242 -13.46 20.08 -6.15
C PHE A 242 -12.32 19.89 -5.14
N SER A 243 -12.10 20.90 -4.31
CA SER A 243 -11.15 20.85 -3.19
C SER A 243 -11.88 20.71 -1.85
N SER A 244 -11.29 19.97 -0.91
CA SER A 244 -11.79 19.88 0.46
C SER A 244 -11.56 21.17 1.26
N ALA A 245 -10.75 22.10 0.77
CA ALA A 245 -10.39 23.31 1.49
C ALA A 245 -11.56 24.32 1.52
N VAL A 246 -11.84 24.85 2.72
CA VAL A 246 -12.88 25.87 2.88
C VAL A 246 -12.23 27.24 2.85
N VAL A 247 -12.55 28.02 1.81
CA VAL A 247 -12.02 29.37 1.59
C VAL A 247 -12.26 30.24 2.83
N GLY A 248 -11.24 30.98 3.26
CA GLY A 248 -11.29 31.84 4.45
C GLY A 248 -11.01 31.13 5.78
N THR A 249 -10.67 29.84 5.77
CA THR A 249 -10.29 29.09 6.98
C THR A 249 -8.90 28.48 6.84
N LYS A 250 -8.06 28.58 7.89
CA LYS A 250 -6.66 28.09 7.84
C LYS A 250 -6.50 26.59 8.08
N ASP A 251 -7.43 25.95 8.79
CA ASP A 251 -7.32 24.53 9.19
C ASP A 251 -8.69 23.81 9.18
N ARG A 252 -9.63 24.25 8.34
CA ARG A 252 -10.90 23.54 8.18
C ARG A 252 -11.07 23.02 6.77
N SER A 253 -11.60 21.82 6.68
CA SER A 253 -11.89 21.16 5.41
C SER A 253 -13.21 20.42 5.50
N VAL A 254 -13.89 20.26 4.38
CA VAL A 254 -15.05 19.37 4.24
C VAL A 254 -14.59 17.92 4.11
N LEU A 255 -15.45 17.00 4.51
CA LEU A 255 -15.17 15.58 4.45
C LEU A 255 -15.42 15.08 3.03
N LEU A 256 -14.36 14.70 2.33
CA LEU A 256 -14.44 14.07 1.01
C LEU A 256 -13.87 12.65 1.12
N MET A 257 -14.70 11.67 0.75
CA MET A 257 -14.42 10.26 0.93
C MET A 257 -14.54 9.55 -0.41
N ARG A 258 -13.61 8.62 -0.65
CA ARG A 258 -13.63 7.76 -1.84
C ARG A 258 -13.46 6.30 -1.42
N TRP A 259 -14.27 5.41 -1.99
CA TRP A 259 -14.11 3.95 -1.90
C TRP A 259 -14.04 3.35 -3.29
N ASP A 260 -13.13 2.40 -3.51
CA ASP A 260 -13.13 1.64 -4.76
C ASP A 260 -14.34 0.67 -4.78
N LYS A 261 -14.89 0.40 -5.97
CA LYS A 261 -16.05 -0.51 -6.15
C LYS A 261 -15.83 -1.97 -5.74
N TYR A 262 -14.60 -2.34 -5.37
CA TYR A 262 -14.35 -3.59 -4.64
C TYR A 262 -15.25 -3.71 -3.40
N TRP A 263 -15.56 -2.59 -2.73
CA TRP A 263 -16.52 -2.57 -1.63
C TRP A 263 -17.94 -2.38 -2.18
N PRO A 264 -18.88 -3.28 -1.87
CA PRO A 264 -20.27 -3.07 -2.26
C PRO A 264 -20.83 -1.83 -1.55
N TYR A 265 -21.69 -1.07 -2.23
CA TYR A 265 -22.22 0.18 -1.68
C TYR A 265 -22.96 -0.02 -0.33
N SER A 266 -23.58 -1.18 -0.11
CA SER A 266 -24.18 -1.56 1.17
C SER A 266 -23.18 -1.55 2.34
N HIS A 267 -21.93 -1.94 2.09
CA HIS A 267 -20.83 -1.87 3.06
C HIS A 267 -20.48 -0.40 3.36
N VAL A 268 -20.32 0.41 2.30
CA VAL A 268 -20.02 1.85 2.41
C VAL A 268 -21.10 2.55 3.22
N LYS A 269 -22.37 2.32 2.90
CA LYS A 269 -23.54 2.86 3.60
C LYS A 269 -23.57 2.48 5.08
N SER A 270 -23.31 1.21 5.42
CA SER A 270 -23.26 0.75 6.82
C SER A 270 -22.15 1.46 7.63
N LYS A 271 -20.97 1.62 7.03
CA LYS A 271 -19.85 2.36 7.64
C LYS A 271 -20.17 3.83 7.84
N LEU A 272 -20.75 4.48 6.83
CA LEU A 272 -21.18 5.87 6.89
C LEU A 272 -22.22 6.08 7.99
N ASN A 273 -23.26 5.24 8.08
CA ASN A 273 -24.26 5.31 9.14
C ASN A 273 -23.65 5.24 10.54
N THR A 274 -22.66 4.38 10.73
CA THR A 274 -21.97 4.25 12.02
C THR A 274 -21.10 5.49 12.31
N ALA A 275 -20.38 5.99 11.30
CA ALA A 275 -19.53 7.17 11.43
C ALA A 275 -20.32 8.46 11.65
N ILE A 276 -21.48 8.62 10.98
CA ILE A 276 -22.40 9.74 11.15
C ILE A 276 -22.82 9.86 12.61
N LYS A 277 -23.25 8.74 13.23
CA LYS A 277 -23.62 8.68 14.64
C LYS A 277 -22.42 8.97 15.56
N ARG A 278 -21.27 8.35 15.30
CA ARG A 278 -20.07 8.42 16.15
C ARG A 278 -19.39 9.79 16.14
N TYR A 279 -19.27 10.40 14.97
CA TYR A 279 -18.48 11.63 14.77
C TYR A 279 -19.34 12.88 14.57
N LYS A 280 -20.67 12.71 14.54
CA LYS A 280 -21.66 13.77 14.25
C LYS A 280 -21.33 14.43 12.92
N LEU A 281 -21.34 13.64 11.85
CA LEU A 281 -20.91 14.08 10.53
C LEU A 281 -21.90 15.06 9.86
N GLY A 282 -23.15 15.09 10.31
CA GLY A 282 -24.24 15.72 9.58
C GLY A 282 -24.59 14.89 8.35
N ASP A 283 -25.26 15.52 7.39
CA ASP A 283 -25.67 14.88 6.15
C ASP A 283 -24.46 14.54 5.26
N VAL A 284 -24.52 13.35 4.66
CA VAL A 284 -23.51 12.86 3.70
C VAL A 284 -24.18 12.51 2.39
N TYR A 285 -23.68 13.09 1.30
CA TYR A 285 -24.18 12.89 -0.05
C TYR A 285 -23.30 11.87 -0.77
N CYS A 286 -23.91 10.84 -1.35
CA CYS A 286 -23.19 9.74 -2.00
C CYS A 286 -23.37 9.80 -3.51
N PHE A 287 -22.30 9.50 -4.21
CA PHE A 287 -22.20 9.51 -5.66
C PHE A 287 -21.43 8.28 -6.17
N GLU A 288 -21.68 7.90 -7.41
CA GLU A 288 -21.05 6.79 -8.11
C GLU A 288 -20.29 7.30 -9.34
N THR A 289 -19.12 6.72 -9.62
CA THR A 289 -18.47 6.78 -10.93
C THR A 289 -18.36 5.37 -11.49
N GLU A 290 -17.77 5.18 -12.68
CA GLU A 290 -17.49 3.84 -13.18
C GLU A 290 -16.67 2.97 -12.19
N LYS A 291 -15.76 3.60 -11.42
CA LYS A 291 -14.73 2.89 -10.63
C LYS A 291 -14.89 3.01 -9.13
N ASP A 292 -15.56 4.05 -8.65
CA ASP A 292 -15.51 4.45 -7.25
C ASP A 292 -16.85 4.95 -6.72
N TRP A 293 -17.02 4.85 -5.41
CA TRP A 293 -18.02 5.56 -4.62
C TRP A 293 -17.41 6.83 -4.04
N TYR A 294 -18.06 7.96 -4.26
CA TYR A 294 -17.70 9.24 -3.65
C TYR A 294 -18.73 9.64 -2.61
N CYS A 295 -18.30 10.08 -1.44
CA CYS A 295 -19.21 10.54 -0.40
C CYS A 295 -18.71 11.86 0.19
N ILE A 296 -19.60 12.86 0.22
CA ILE A 296 -19.28 14.25 0.56
C ILE A 296 -20.07 14.64 1.80
N GLY A 297 -19.36 14.97 2.88
CA GLY A 297 -19.92 15.57 4.07
C GLY A 297 -19.74 17.08 4.05
N LEU A 298 -20.84 17.83 4.15
CA LEU A 298 -20.84 19.30 4.05
C LEU A 298 -20.37 20.00 5.33
N LYS A 299 -20.17 19.23 6.40
CA LYS A 299 -19.65 19.75 7.66
C LYS A 299 -18.14 19.94 7.58
N THR A 300 -17.70 21.07 8.11
CA THR A 300 -16.28 21.42 8.18
C THR A 300 -15.66 20.88 9.46
N PHE A 301 -14.44 20.35 9.34
CA PHE A 301 -13.71 19.74 10.45
C PHE A 301 -12.26 20.22 10.46
N GLN A 302 -11.66 20.22 11.65
CA GLN A 302 -10.21 20.37 11.80
C GLN A 302 -9.49 19.19 11.14
N ARG A 303 -8.31 19.44 10.55
CA ARG A 303 -7.55 18.42 9.81
C ARG A 303 -7.22 17.18 10.63
N LYS A 304 -6.85 17.34 11.91
CA LYS A 304 -6.61 16.22 12.84
C LYS A 304 -7.86 15.37 13.07
N ARG A 305 -9.03 16.00 13.16
CA ARG A 305 -10.32 15.32 13.34
C ARG A 305 -10.74 14.60 12.06
N LEU A 306 -10.52 15.19 10.88
CA LEU A 306 -10.74 14.52 9.59
C LEU A 306 -9.87 13.27 9.45
N ALA A 307 -8.58 13.36 9.74
CA ALA A 307 -7.69 12.20 9.71
C ALA A 307 -8.21 11.05 10.59
N LYS A 308 -8.75 11.38 11.78
CA LYS A 308 -9.37 10.39 12.68
C LYS A 308 -10.65 9.77 12.10
N ILE A 309 -11.51 10.57 11.46
CA ILE A 309 -12.75 10.12 10.83
C ILE A 309 -12.46 9.22 9.63
N LEU A 310 -11.55 9.63 8.75
CA LEU A 310 -11.19 8.90 7.54
C LEU A 310 -10.51 7.57 7.87
N ARG A 311 -9.62 7.55 8.88
CA ARG A 311 -9.00 6.32 9.38
C ARG A 311 -10.04 5.34 9.92
N TYR A 312 -11.07 5.84 10.61
CA TYR A 312 -12.17 5.01 11.10
C TYR A 312 -13.01 4.44 9.96
N LEU A 313 -13.31 5.28 8.96
CA LEU A 313 -14.11 4.92 7.79
C LEU A 313 -13.39 3.98 6.81
N ARG A 314 -12.05 3.92 6.87
CA ARG A 314 -11.20 3.13 5.96
C ARG A 314 -11.50 3.48 4.49
N CYS A 315 -11.40 4.77 4.18
CA CYS A 315 -11.68 5.33 2.87
C CYS A 315 -10.56 6.27 2.43
N LYS A 316 -10.39 6.40 1.11
CA LYS A 316 -9.35 7.27 0.53
C LYS A 316 -9.74 8.70 0.78
N ASN A 317 -8.75 9.46 1.24
CA ASN A 317 -8.90 10.87 1.52
C ASN A 317 -8.51 11.68 0.28
N THR A 318 -9.44 12.42 -0.31
CA THR A 318 -9.15 13.27 -1.48
C THR A 318 -8.62 14.66 -1.10
N TYR A 319 -7.93 14.81 0.04
CA TYR A 319 -7.26 16.06 0.48
C TYR A 319 -6.32 16.69 -0.58
N ARG A 320 -5.99 15.92 -1.64
CA ARG A 320 -5.17 16.31 -2.79
C ARG A 320 -5.71 15.77 -4.12
N GLY A 321 -6.88 15.13 -4.11
CA GLY A 321 -7.41 14.43 -5.26
C GLY A 321 -8.43 15.29 -5.98
N GLN A 322 -8.23 15.46 -7.29
CA GLN A 322 -9.29 15.96 -8.16
C GLN A 322 -10.49 15.00 -8.04
N ILE A 323 -11.66 15.53 -7.66
CA ILE A 323 -12.91 14.77 -7.78
C ILE A 323 -13.35 14.87 -9.25
N PRO A 324 -13.60 13.73 -9.93
CA PRO A 324 -14.12 13.75 -11.29
C PRO A 324 -15.50 14.44 -11.30
N LEU A 325 -15.77 15.23 -12.34
CA LEU A 325 -17.07 15.90 -12.47
C LEU A 325 -18.18 14.94 -12.92
N ASP A 326 -17.79 13.82 -13.53
CA ASP A 326 -18.68 12.78 -14.01
C ASP A 326 -19.00 11.82 -12.87
N MET A 327 -19.90 12.23 -11.98
CA MET A 327 -20.44 11.40 -10.91
C MET A 327 -21.96 11.37 -10.94
N GLU A 328 -22.55 10.21 -10.73
CA GLU A 328 -23.99 10.02 -10.60
C GLU A 328 -24.41 10.08 -9.13
N TYR A 329 -25.43 10.86 -8.81
CA TYR A 329 -25.95 10.93 -7.45
C TYR A 329 -26.72 9.65 -7.09
N ILE A 330 -26.40 9.09 -5.92
CA ILE A 330 -27.07 7.87 -5.40
C ILE A 330 -28.13 8.26 -4.38
N GLU A 331 -27.70 8.80 -3.24
CA GLU A 331 -28.59 9.13 -2.13
C GLU A 331 -27.94 10.09 -1.14
N LYS A 332 -28.78 10.63 -0.25
CA LYS A 332 -28.40 11.41 0.91
C LYS A 332 -28.60 10.53 2.15
N ILE A 333 -27.55 10.37 2.95
CA ILE A 333 -27.63 9.72 4.26
C ILE A 333 -27.77 10.81 5.31
N GLU A 334 -28.93 10.84 5.97
CA GLU A 334 -29.24 11.87 6.96
C GLU A 334 -28.46 11.70 8.27
N GLY A 335 -27.88 12.81 8.73
CA GLY A 335 -27.23 12.87 10.04
C GLY A 335 -27.94 13.86 10.93
N LYS A 336 -28.60 13.37 11.99
CA LYS A 336 -29.19 14.23 13.03
C LYS A 336 -28.08 14.98 13.78
N ASP A 337 -27.82 16.23 13.38
CA ASP A 337 -27.00 17.15 14.16
C ASP A 337 -27.71 18.51 14.24
N THR A 338 -28.14 18.86 15.45
CA THR A 338 -28.96 20.05 15.72
C THR A 338 -28.12 21.34 15.88
N ASN A 339 -26.79 21.26 15.85
CA ASN A 339 -25.90 22.34 16.29
C ASN A 339 -24.76 22.70 15.30
N SER A 340 -24.89 22.43 14.00
CA SER A 340 -23.80 22.68 13.06
C SER A 340 -24.08 23.80 12.06
N TYR A 341 -23.15 24.75 11.97
CA TYR A 341 -23.01 25.69 10.86
C TYR A 341 -22.67 24.91 9.58
N VAL A 342 -23.65 24.78 8.68
CA VAL A 342 -23.44 24.34 7.29
C VAL A 342 -22.77 25.49 6.53
N SER A 343 -21.81 25.19 5.63
CA SER A 343 -21.16 26.24 4.83
C SER A 343 -22.20 27.02 4.01
N ARG A 344 -22.07 28.35 3.95
CA ARG A 344 -22.91 29.22 3.08
C ARG A 344 -22.84 28.70 1.63
N GLY A 345 -23.99 28.57 0.95
CA GLY A 345 -24.08 28.15 -0.46
C GLY A 345 -24.29 26.65 -0.73
N HIS A 346 -24.56 25.85 0.31
CA HIS A 346 -24.70 24.40 0.19
C HIS A 346 -25.89 23.92 -0.69
N GLU A 347 -27.03 24.62 -0.64
CA GLU A 347 -28.19 24.30 -1.49
C GLU A 347 -27.85 24.44 -2.98
N ARG A 348 -27.05 25.45 -3.34
CA ARG A 348 -26.53 25.65 -4.70
C ARG A 348 -25.52 24.56 -5.10
N LEU A 349 -24.68 24.06 -4.19
CA LEU A 349 -23.73 22.99 -4.52
C LEU A 349 -24.47 21.70 -4.91
N VAL A 350 -25.49 21.33 -4.13
CA VAL A 350 -26.31 20.14 -4.43
C VAL A 350 -27.15 20.37 -5.70
N SER A 351 -27.67 21.59 -5.93
CA SER A 351 -28.37 21.92 -7.17
C SER A 351 -27.46 21.89 -8.39
N ILE A 352 -26.22 22.39 -8.30
CA ILE A 352 -25.22 22.34 -9.39
C ILE A 352 -24.86 20.89 -9.70
N LEU A 353 -24.54 20.08 -8.68
CA LEU A 353 -24.20 18.66 -8.89
C LEU A 353 -25.37 17.84 -9.47
N SER A 354 -26.62 18.24 -9.21
CA SER A 354 -27.81 17.59 -9.77
C SER A 354 -28.29 18.17 -11.12
N HIS A 355 -28.01 19.44 -11.44
CA HIS A 355 -28.38 20.05 -12.74
C HIS A 355 -27.41 19.67 -13.87
N THR A 356 -26.14 19.40 -13.56
CA THR A 356 -25.17 18.84 -14.51
C THR A 356 -25.66 17.53 -15.15
N TYR A 357 -26.55 16.81 -14.46
CA TYR A 357 -27.20 15.58 -14.94
C TYR A 357 -28.25 15.84 -16.05
N ILE A 358 -28.90 17.01 -16.08
CA ILE A 358 -30.02 17.29 -17.00
C ILE A 358 -29.54 17.86 -18.33
N GLU A 359 -28.53 18.75 -18.33
CA GLU A 359 -28.04 19.37 -19.57
C GLU A 359 -27.25 18.42 -20.47
N ASN A 360 -26.53 17.44 -19.91
CA ASN A 360 -25.69 16.51 -20.69
C ASN A 360 -26.47 15.46 -21.52
N LYS A 361 -27.81 15.38 -21.39
CA LYS A 361 -28.62 14.52 -22.27
C LYS A 361 -28.87 15.13 -23.65
N ASN A 362 -28.72 16.45 -23.81
CA ASN A 362 -29.00 17.14 -25.05
C ASN A 362 -27.88 18.13 -25.38
N SER A 363 -27.14 17.84 -26.45
CA SER A 363 -26.19 18.73 -27.17
C SER A 363 -24.76 18.86 -26.66
N HIS A 364 -23.84 18.76 -27.61
CA HIS A 364 -22.42 19.06 -27.48
C HIS A 364 -22.23 20.53 -27.06
N GLY A 365 -21.71 20.80 -25.86
CA GLY A 365 -21.45 22.17 -25.42
C GLY A 365 -20.72 22.25 -24.07
N ARG A 366 -19.58 22.93 -24.06
CA ARG A 366 -18.78 23.25 -22.87
C ARG A 366 -19.59 23.96 -21.79
N MET A 367 -19.33 23.65 -20.52
CA MET A 367 -19.85 24.42 -19.39
C MET A 367 -18.75 25.25 -18.71
N VAL A 368 -19.03 26.54 -18.51
CA VAL A 368 -18.25 27.51 -17.73
C VAL A 368 -19.00 27.77 -16.42
N LEU A 369 -18.36 27.54 -15.28
CA LEU A 369 -18.92 27.84 -13.96
C LEU A 369 -18.73 29.33 -13.65
N GLY A 370 -19.67 30.17 -14.10
CA GLY A 370 -19.72 31.59 -13.77
C GLY A 370 -20.42 31.84 -12.44
N VAL A 371 -19.75 32.52 -11.51
CA VAL A 371 -20.42 33.09 -10.33
C VAL A 371 -21.25 34.28 -10.81
N MET A 372 -22.57 34.13 -10.85
CA MET A 372 -23.47 35.28 -10.97
C MET A 372 -23.32 36.15 -9.73
N LYS A 373 -22.65 37.31 -9.88
CA LYS A 373 -22.86 38.46 -9.00
C LYS A 373 -24.27 38.97 -9.26
N ASN A 374 -25.16 38.84 -8.29
CA ASN A 374 -26.32 39.73 -8.21
C ASN A 374 -25.98 40.84 -7.21
N GLY A 375 -26.33 42.08 -7.61
CA GLY A 375 -26.08 43.32 -6.88
C GLY A 375 -26.86 43.49 -5.60
#